data_AF-D9PJP4-F1
#
_entry.id   AF-D9PJP4-F1
#
_cell.length_a   1.000
_cell.length_b   1.000
_cell.length_c   1.000
_cell.angle_alpha   90.00
_cell.angle_beta   90.00
_cell.angle_gamma   90.00
#
_symmetry.space_group_name_H-M   'P 1'
#
loop_
_entity.id
_entity.type
_entity.pdbx_description
1 polymer ?
#
loop_
_entity_poly.entity_id
_entity_poly.type
_entity_poly.pdbx_seq_one_letter_code
_entity_poly.pdbx_strand_id
1 'polypeptide(L)'
;MKKLAVTMGDPGGIGPEIVVKALHSAEIRDICTPVVIGDSSVIKAALRLLKSPLTVRVIKTPKDSKPSKGTIEVVHVIPPTPTLEKGGLITAGKRGKGKKLPQKLLTGTGQQQKAAAPVSVT
;
A
#
# COMPACT_ATOMS: atom_id res chain seq x y z
N MET A 1 20.26 -14.31 6.82
CA MET A 1 19.34 -13.95 5.72
C MET A 1 19.12 -12.45 5.71
N LYS A 2 19.16 -11.79 4.54
CA LYS A 2 18.99 -10.33 4.45
C LYS A 2 17.51 -9.95 4.58
N LYS A 3 17.23 -8.82 5.24
CA LYS A 3 15.86 -8.30 5.40
C LYS A 3 15.55 -7.33 4.26
N LEU A 4 14.40 -7.49 3.63
CA LEU A 4 13.93 -6.62 2.53
C LEU A 4 12.65 -5.93 2.96
N ALA A 5 12.66 -4.59 3.01
CA ALA A 5 11.44 -3.83 3.27
C ALA A 5 10.61 -3.72 1.99
N VAL A 6 9.31 -4.02 2.10
CA VAL A 6 8.34 -3.91 1.01
C VAL A 6 7.23 -2.99 1.48
N THR A 7 7.01 -1.87 0.81
CA THR A 7 5.85 -1.02 1.09
C THR A 7 4.59 -1.68 0.56
N MET A 8 3.51 -1.67 1.34
CA MET A 8 2.20 -2.20 0.90
C MET A 8 1.65 -1.46 -0.33
N GLY A 9 1.94 -0.16 -0.44
CA GLY A 9 1.34 0.73 -1.45
C GLY A 9 -0.01 1.31 -0.98
N ASP A 10 -0.85 1.69 -1.94
CA ASP A 10 -2.19 2.22 -1.69
C ASP A 10 -3.16 1.11 -1.23
N PRO A 11 -3.79 1.25 -0.04
CA PRO A 11 -4.83 0.32 0.44
C PRO A 11 -5.99 0.07 -0.52
N GLY A 12 -6.36 1.07 -1.35
CA GLY A 12 -7.49 0.98 -2.28
C GLY A 12 -7.13 0.43 -3.66
N GLY A 13 -5.84 0.21 -3.92
CA GLY A 13 -5.33 -0.34 -5.18
C GLY A 13 -5.13 -1.85 -5.13
N ILE A 14 -4.37 -2.37 -6.11
CA ILE A 14 -4.01 -3.80 -6.20
C ILE A 14 -2.69 -4.15 -5.48
N GLY A 15 -2.01 -3.16 -4.89
CA GLY A 15 -0.70 -3.32 -4.26
C GLY A 15 -0.67 -4.41 -3.20
N PRO A 16 -1.60 -4.41 -2.22
CA PRO A 16 -1.69 -5.45 -1.20
C PRO A 16 -1.76 -6.88 -1.76
N GLU A 17 -2.51 -7.09 -2.84
CA GLU A 17 -2.67 -8.39 -3.51
C GLU A 17 -1.38 -8.83 -4.20
N ILE A 18 -0.68 -7.90 -4.87
CA ILE A 18 0.60 -8.19 -5.50
C ILE A 18 1.65 -8.56 -4.45
N VAL A 19 1.68 -7.85 -3.31
CA VAL A 19 2.57 -8.18 -2.18
C VAL A 19 2.28 -9.59 -1.68
N VAL A 20 1.02 -9.93 -1.41
CA VAL A 20 0.64 -11.28 -0.95
C VAL A 20 1.07 -12.36 -1.95
N LYS A 21 0.83 -12.16 -3.26
CA LYS A 21 1.23 -13.12 -4.30
C LYS A 21 2.74 -13.29 -4.38
N ALA A 22 3.50 -12.20 -4.33
CA ALA A 22 4.95 -12.24 -4.35
C ALA A 22 5.51 -13.01 -3.13
N LEU A 23 4.97 -12.76 -1.94
CA LEU A 23 5.43 -13.39 -0.70
C LEU A 23 4.95 -14.85 -0.54
N HIS A 24 4.01 -15.29 -1.37
CA HIS A 24 3.62 -16.70 -1.45
C HIS A 24 4.72 -17.56 -2.09
N SER A 25 5.47 -17.01 -3.05
CA SER A 25 6.59 -17.70 -3.70
C SER A 25 7.63 -18.15 -2.67
N ALA A 26 8.02 -19.42 -2.74
CA ALA A 26 9.09 -19.97 -1.89
C ALA A 26 10.44 -19.37 -2.25
N GLU A 27 10.70 -19.16 -3.54
CA GLU A 27 11.96 -18.59 -4.04
C GLU A 27 12.29 -17.24 -3.41
N ILE A 28 11.30 -16.35 -3.29
CA ILE A 28 11.47 -15.04 -2.65
C ILE A 28 11.83 -15.19 -1.16
N ARG A 29 11.19 -16.14 -0.48
CA ARG A 29 11.42 -16.43 0.95
C ARG A 29 12.73 -17.14 1.22
N ASP A 30 13.28 -17.82 0.22
CA ASP A 30 14.58 -18.49 0.30
C ASP A 30 15.75 -17.50 0.04
N ILE A 31 15.49 -16.40 -0.67
CA ILE A 31 16.49 -15.35 -0.95
C ILE A 31 16.51 -14.28 0.14
N CYS A 32 15.36 -13.92 0.72
CA CYS A 32 15.27 -12.83 1.68
C CYS A 32 14.20 -13.04 2.77
N THR A 33 14.27 -12.22 3.82
CA THR A 33 13.21 -12.10 4.84
C THR A 33 12.41 -10.82 4.58
N PRO A 34 11.30 -10.90 3.84
CA PRO A 34 10.49 -9.74 3.51
C PRO A 34 9.77 -9.21 4.75
N VAL A 35 9.75 -7.89 4.89
CA VAL A 35 9.01 -7.16 5.92
C VAL A 35 8.11 -6.14 5.22
N VAL A 36 6.81 -6.32 5.35
CA VAL A 36 5.83 -5.41 4.77
C VAL A 36 5.63 -4.21 5.70
N ILE A 37 5.67 -3.01 5.14
CA ILE A 37 5.37 -1.76 5.84
C ILE A 37 4.02 -1.26 5.35
N GLY A 38 3.02 -1.21 6.22
CA GLY A 38 1.66 -0.78 5.86
C GLY A 38 0.57 -1.20 6.84
N ASP A 39 -0.69 -1.14 6.41
CA ASP A 39 -1.82 -1.53 7.25
C ASP A 39 -1.97 -3.07 7.28
N SER A 40 -1.88 -3.65 8.47
CA SER A 40 -2.03 -5.09 8.67
C SER A 40 -3.43 -5.60 8.33
N SER A 41 -4.46 -4.77 8.50
CA SER A 41 -5.86 -5.09 8.19
C SER A 41 -6.06 -5.24 6.69
N VAL A 42 -5.39 -4.41 5.90
CA VAL A 42 -5.42 -4.44 4.43
C VAL A 42 -4.71 -5.70 3.92
N ILE A 43 -3.52 -6.03 4.42
CA ILE A 43 -2.84 -7.29 4.06
C ILE A 43 -3.68 -8.51 4.45
N LYS A 44 -4.31 -8.51 5.63
CA LYS A 44 -5.25 -9.58 6.03
C LYS A 44 -6.45 -9.67 5.09
N ALA A 45 -6.97 -8.55 4.60
CA ALA A 45 -8.05 -8.54 3.61
C ALA A 45 -7.59 -9.14 2.27
N ALA A 46 -6.40 -8.77 1.78
CA ALA A 46 -5.81 -9.33 0.57
C ALA A 46 -5.58 -10.84 0.67
N LEU A 47 -5.13 -11.36 1.83
CA LEU A 47 -5.01 -12.79 2.08
C LEU A 47 -6.34 -13.53 1.93
N ARG A 48 -7.41 -13.00 2.54
CA ARG A 48 -8.76 -13.57 2.44
C ARG A 48 -9.28 -13.54 1.00
N LEU A 49 -9.09 -12.42 0.31
CA LEU A 49 -9.52 -12.25 -1.08
C LEU A 49 -8.85 -13.28 -2.00
N LEU A 50 -7.56 -13.52 -1.80
CA LEU A 50 -6.75 -14.44 -2.60
C LEU A 50 -6.83 -15.90 -2.13
N LYS A 51 -7.58 -16.19 -1.05
CA LYS A 51 -7.62 -17.51 -0.39
C LYS A 51 -6.22 -18.07 -0.10
N SER A 52 -5.31 -17.18 0.26
CA SER A 52 -3.91 -17.53 0.51
C SER A 52 -3.78 -18.26 1.85
N PRO A 53 -2.95 -19.33 1.94
CA PRO A 53 -2.71 -20.03 3.20
C PRO A 53 -1.74 -19.29 4.14
N LEU A 54 -1.21 -18.14 3.71
CA LEU A 54 -0.29 -17.35 4.53
C LEU A 54 -1.02 -16.66 5.69
N THR A 55 -0.28 -16.39 6.75
CA THR A 55 -0.76 -15.66 7.94
C THR A 55 -0.03 -14.33 8.09
N VAL A 56 -0.59 -13.40 8.87
CA VAL A 56 0.06 -12.11 9.17
C VAL A 56 0.54 -12.11 10.60
N ARG A 57 1.83 -11.80 10.82
CA ARG A 57 2.36 -11.43 12.12
C ARG A 57 2.71 -9.94 12.14
N VAL A 58 2.08 -9.20 13.04
CA VAL A 58 2.41 -7.80 13.26
C VAL A 58 3.64 -7.71 14.17
N ILE A 59 4.64 -6.97 13.72
CA ILE A 59 5.89 -6.73 14.45
C ILE A 59 6.12 -5.23 14.66
N LYS A 60 6.86 -4.86 15.71
CA LYS A 60 7.11 -3.46 16.06
C LYS A 60 8.19 -2.85 15.17
N THR A 61 9.27 -3.60 14.93
CA THR A 61 10.40 -3.13 14.14
C THR A 61 10.83 -4.20 13.14
N PRO A 62 11.48 -3.82 12.02
CA PRO A 62 12.04 -4.81 11.09
C PRO A 62 13.07 -5.75 11.74
N LYS A 63 13.68 -5.36 12.87
CA LYS A 63 14.64 -6.21 13.60
C LYS A 63 13.98 -7.47 14.18
N ASP A 64 12.70 -7.38 14.51
CA ASP A 64 11.90 -8.46 15.10
C ASP A 64 11.44 -9.50 14.06
N SER A 65 11.71 -9.26 12.78
CA SER A 65 11.32 -10.17 11.71
C SER A 65 12.13 -11.46 11.74
N LYS A 66 11.45 -12.57 11.46
CA LYS A 66 12.02 -13.92 11.43
C LYS A 66 11.72 -14.53 10.07
N PRO A 67 12.68 -15.24 9.43
CA PRO A 67 12.38 -16.06 8.27
C PRO A 67 11.30 -17.07 8.65
N SER A 68 10.16 -17.03 7.97
CA SER A 68 9.04 -17.93 8.24
C SER A 68 8.42 -18.39 6.94
N LYS A 69 8.22 -19.71 6.82
CA LYS A 69 7.42 -20.29 5.76
C LYS A 69 5.96 -20.12 6.16
N GLY A 70 5.20 -19.35 5.39
CA GLY A 70 3.77 -19.17 5.65
C GLY A 70 3.38 -17.94 6.47
N THR A 71 4.33 -17.09 6.88
CA THR A 71 4.01 -15.86 7.64
C THR A 71 4.53 -14.62 6.92
N ILE A 72 3.66 -13.63 6.74
CA ILE A 72 4.01 -12.29 6.30
C ILE A 72 4.23 -11.43 7.55
N GLU A 73 5.43 -10.89 7.67
CA GLU A 73 5.83 -9.95 8.72
C GLU A 73 5.36 -8.55 8.34
N VAL A 74 4.58 -7.90 9.20
CA VAL A 74 4.04 -6.56 8.93
C VAL A 74 4.45 -5.60 10.04
N VAL A 75 5.16 -4.53 9.69
CA VAL A 75 5.26 -3.33 10.53
C VAL A 75 4.03 -2.49 10.25
N HIS A 76 3.13 -2.43 11.24
CA HIS A 76 1.88 -1.72 11.09
C HIS A 76 2.10 -0.21 11.10
N VAL A 77 1.71 0.45 10.00
CA VAL A 77 1.71 1.91 9.88
C VAL A 77 0.30 2.35 9.53
N ILE A 78 -0.30 3.16 10.39
CA ILE A 78 -1.60 3.77 10.14
C ILE A 78 -1.33 5.05 9.34
N PRO A 79 -1.89 5.20 8.12
CA PRO A 79 -1.82 6.49 7.45
C PRO A 79 -2.54 7.53 8.32
N PRO A 80 -2.02 8.76 8.49
CA PRO A 80 -2.77 9.80 9.18
C PRO A 80 -4.12 9.94 8.48
N THR A 81 -5.19 9.77 9.24
CA THR A 81 -6.55 9.95 8.73
C THR A 81 -6.62 11.37 8.17
N PRO A 82 -6.98 11.59 6.89
CA PRO A 82 -7.32 12.92 6.47
C PRO A 82 -8.56 13.30 7.28
N THR A 83 -8.40 14.22 8.22
CA THR A 83 -9.53 14.83 8.93
C THR A 83 -10.41 15.45 7.85
N LEU A 84 -11.50 14.74 7.51
CA LEU A 84 -12.55 15.30 6.67
C LEU A 84 -13.26 16.34 7.54
N GLU A 85 -12.91 17.61 7.37
CA GLU A 85 -13.79 18.71 7.74
C GLU A 85 -15.16 18.41 7.16
N LYS A 86 -16.15 18.26 8.05
CA LYS A 86 -17.48 17.75 7.77
C LYS A 86 -18.24 18.78 6.93
N GLY A 87 -18.10 18.73 5.61
CA GLY A 87 -18.76 19.69 4.73
C GLY A 87 -18.53 19.42 3.24
N GLY A 88 -19.18 18.39 2.70
CA GLY A 88 -19.17 18.17 1.25
C GLY A 88 -19.81 16.86 0.85
N LEU A 89 -21.13 16.88 0.66
CA LEU A 89 -21.87 15.79 0.02
C LEU A 89 -21.33 15.59 -1.41
N ILE A 90 -20.57 14.53 -1.67
CA ILE A 90 -20.40 14.04 -3.03
C ILE A 90 -21.47 12.98 -3.31
N THR A 91 -22.52 13.40 -4.02
CA THR A 91 -23.52 12.48 -4.57
C THR A 91 -22.85 11.50 -5.52
N ALA A 92 -22.89 10.22 -5.15
CA ALA A 92 -22.54 9.11 -6.03
C ALA A 92 -23.48 9.11 -7.25
N GLY A 93 -22.90 8.96 -8.44
CA GLY A 93 -23.48 9.34 -9.72
C GLY A 93 -24.84 8.72 -10.06
N LYS A 94 -25.74 9.57 -10.56
CA LYS A 94 -26.76 9.17 -11.54
C LYS A 94 -26.22 9.44 -12.94
N ARG A 95 -26.13 8.35 -13.69
CA ARG A 95 -25.84 8.27 -15.13
C ARG A 95 -27.07 8.79 -15.90
N GLY A 96 -26.96 9.89 -16.67
CA GLY A 96 -28.06 10.33 -17.54
C GLY A 96 -28.02 11.76 -18.07
N LYS A 97 -27.56 11.89 -19.33
CA LYS A 97 -27.85 12.92 -20.35
C LYS A 97 -27.66 14.43 -20.04
N GLY A 98 -26.59 14.98 -20.62
CA GLY A 98 -26.67 16.19 -21.46
C GLY A 98 -26.86 17.54 -20.77
N LYS A 99 -25.76 18.12 -20.25
CA LYS A 99 -25.59 19.57 -20.20
C LYS A 99 -24.09 19.89 -20.15
N LYS A 100 -23.62 20.66 -21.13
CA LYS A 100 -22.25 21.20 -21.23
C LYS A 100 -21.85 21.85 -19.90
N LEU A 101 -20.74 21.42 -19.31
CA LEU A 101 -19.94 22.25 -18.40
C LEU A 101 -18.58 22.52 -19.06
N PRO A 102 -18.04 23.74 -18.91
CA PRO A 102 -16.95 24.22 -19.75
C PRO A 102 -15.65 23.49 -19.48
N GLN A 103 -15.02 23.01 -20.55
CA GLN A 103 -13.60 22.75 -20.58
C GLN A 103 -12.89 24.09 -20.35
N LYS A 104 -12.25 24.28 -19.19
CA LYS A 104 -11.12 25.19 -19.09
C LYS A 104 -9.91 24.42 -18.59
N LEU A 105 -9.16 24.02 -19.61
CA LEU A 105 -7.81 23.50 -19.60
C LEU A 105 -6.88 24.43 -18.80
N LEU A 106 -6.08 23.80 -17.95
CA LEU A 106 -4.71 24.11 -17.53
C LEU A 106 -4.09 25.43 -18.06
N THR A 107 -3.71 26.30 -17.13
CA THR A 107 -2.47 27.11 -17.07
C THR A 107 -2.45 27.64 -15.63
N GLY A 108 -1.44 27.45 -14.77
CA GLY A 108 0.00 27.47 -14.93
C GLY A 108 0.51 28.49 -13.90
N THR A 109 1.58 28.12 -13.17
CA THR A 109 2.40 28.92 -12.23
C THR A 109 2.04 28.88 -10.74
N GLY A 110 3.03 28.43 -9.95
CA GLY A 110 3.24 28.96 -8.60
C GLY A 110 3.23 27.97 -7.42
N GLN A 111 4.13 26.98 -7.43
CA GLN A 111 5.12 26.73 -6.36
C GLN A 111 5.35 25.24 -6.05
N GLN A 112 6.64 24.95 -5.94
CA GLN A 112 7.31 23.66 -6.07
C GLN A 112 6.97 22.65 -4.96
N GLN A 113 6.74 21.43 -5.42
CA GLN A 113 6.95 20.20 -4.68
C GLN A 113 8.42 20.08 -4.25
N LYS A 114 8.67 19.94 -2.94
CA LYS A 114 9.86 19.23 -2.45
C LYS A 114 9.63 17.73 -2.61
N ALA A 115 9.98 17.19 -3.78
CA ALA A 115 10.16 15.77 -3.97
C ALA A 115 11.55 15.39 -3.42
N ALA A 116 11.60 14.50 -2.44
CA ALA A 116 12.83 13.85 -2.02
C ALA A 116 13.23 12.82 -3.09
N ALA A 117 14.40 13.01 -3.70
CA ALA A 117 14.99 12.13 -4.71
C ALA A 117 15.67 10.90 -4.07
N PRO A 118 15.84 9.79 -4.81
CA PRO A 118 16.52 8.58 -4.33
C PRO A 118 18.05 8.77 -4.25
N VAL A 119 18.64 8.10 -3.26
CA VAL A 119 20.09 8.00 -3.02
C VAL A 119 20.65 6.90 -3.95
N SER A 120 21.53 7.24 -4.89
CA SER A 120 22.36 6.26 -5.58
C SER A 120 23.71 6.15 -4.87
N VAL A 121 24.06 4.92 -4.53
CA VAL A 121 25.34 4.52 -3.93
C VAL A 121 26.18 3.85 -5.03
N THR A 122 27.41 4.35 -5.18
CA THR A 122 28.54 3.93 -6.03
C THR A 122 28.42 4.14 -7.53
#